data_AF-A0A8T6A448-F1
#
_entry.id   AF-A0A8T6A448-F1
#
_cell.length_a   1.000
_cell.length_b   1.000
_cell.length_c   1.000
_cell.angle_alpha   90.00
_cell.angle_beta   90.00
_cell.angle_gamma   90.00
#
_symmetry.space_group_name_H-M   'P 1'
#
loop_
_entity.id
_entity.type
_entity.pdbx_description
1 polymer ?
#
loop_
_entity_poly.entity_id
_entity_poly.type
_entity_poly.pdbx_seq_one_letter_code
_entity_poly.pdbx_strand_id
1 'polypeptide(L)'
;MMHLKNITAGNPKTKEQYQLTKQFNIKWLYTEDGKNWYEEQKNFQPDTLKMVYDHNDVIICIEKDVSAINPEGASVVEVPDITANRRADISGKWMF
;
A
#
# COMPACT_ATOMS: atom_id res chain seq x y z
N MET A 1 10.20 -1.28 9.49
CA MET A 1 9.89 -1.44 8.05
C MET A 1 8.51 -2.04 7.96
N MET A 2 7.63 -1.37 7.25
CA MET A 2 6.23 -1.76 7.06
C MET A 2 6.08 -2.88 6.03
N HIS A 3 5.17 -3.82 6.29
CA HIS A 3 4.75 -4.83 5.32
C HIS A 3 3.25 -5.08 5.49
N LEU A 4 2.46 -4.62 4.53
CA LEU A 4 1.01 -4.70 4.52
C LEU A 4 0.58 -5.63 3.39
N LYS A 5 0.01 -6.78 3.73
CA LYS A 5 -0.28 -7.86 2.79
C LYS A 5 -1.76 -7.91 2.39
N ASN A 6 -1.99 -8.32 1.15
CA ASN A 6 -3.29 -8.70 0.61
C ASN A 6 -4.36 -7.63 0.89
N ILE A 7 -4.07 -6.40 0.48
CA ILE A 7 -4.93 -5.26 0.73
C ILE A 7 -6.16 -5.34 -0.19
N THR A 8 -7.35 -5.34 0.41
CA THR A 8 -8.62 -5.46 -0.31
C THR A 8 -9.61 -4.39 0.13
N ALA A 9 -10.59 -4.11 -0.73
CA ALA A 9 -11.68 -3.21 -0.37
C ALA A 9 -12.56 -3.84 0.72
N GLY A 10 -12.97 -3.03 1.70
CA GLY A 10 -13.88 -3.44 2.75
C GLY A 10 -14.90 -2.37 3.10
N ASN A 11 -15.91 -2.78 3.88
CA ASN A 11 -16.91 -1.87 4.41
C ASN A 11 -16.30 -0.95 5.49
N PRO A 12 -16.83 0.28 5.67
CA PRO A 12 -16.43 1.15 6.77
C PRO A 12 -16.67 0.44 8.12
N LYS A 13 -15.68 0.50 9.01
CA LYS A 13 -15.71 -0.15 10.34
C LYS A 13 -16.07 0.81 11.48
N THR A 14 -15.99 2.13 11.25
CA THR A 14 -16.31 3.16 12.26
C THR A 14 -17.43 4.09 11.78
N LYS A 15 -18.06 4.80 12.73
CA LYS A 15 -19.07 5.81 12.41
C LYS A 15 -18.51 6.92 11.51
N GLU A 16 -17.27 7.34 11.76
CA GLU A 16 -16.57 8.33 10.95
C GLU A 16 -16.36 7.83 9.53
N GLN A 17 -15.82 6.60 9.38
CA GLN A 17 -15.63 5.98 8.07
C GLN A 17 -16.95 5.88 7.30
N TYR A 18 -18.05 5.54 7.99
CA TYR A 18 -19.39 5.50 7.39
C TYR A 18 -19.85 6.87 6.89
N GLN A 19 -19.70 7.94 7.68
CA GLN A 19 -20.07 9.30 7.26
C GLN A 19 -19.25 9.77 6.07
N LEU A 20 -17.93 9.54 6.12
CA LEU A 20 -17.03 9.88 5.02
C LEU A 20 -17.38 9.12 3.73
N THR A 21 -17.72 7.84 3.84
CA THR A 21 -18.22 7.04 2.70
C THR A 21 -19.48 7.65 2.12
N LYS A 22 -20.44 8.01 2.97
CA LYS A 22 -21.71 8.61 2.54
C LYS A 22 -21.51 9.97 1.85
N GLN A 23 -20.54 10.76 2.32
CA GLN A 23 -20.30 12.12 1.82
C GLN A 23 -19.41 12.15 0.57
N PHE A 24 -18.38 11.31 0.51
CA PHE A 24 -17.32 11.39 -0.50
C PHE A 24 -17.13 10.10 -1.31
N ASN A 25 -17.95 9.07 -1.07
CA ASN A 25 -17.85 7.77 -1.73
C ASN A 25 -16.46 7.11 -1.54
N ILE A 26 -15.90 7.24 -0.33
CA ILE A 26 -14.59 6.66 0.00
C ILE A 26 -14.64 5.13 -0.07
N LYS A 27 -13.69 4.53 -0.80
CA LYS A 27 -13.42 3.10 -0.75
C LYS A 27 -12.38 2.83 0.34
N TRP A 28 -12.73 2.04 1.35
CA TRP A 28 -11.80 1.68 2.42
C TRP A 28 -11.00 0.45 2.06
N LEU A 29 -9.69 0.51 2.31
CA LEU A 29 -8.77 -0.58 2.01
C LEU A 29 -8.22 -1.16 3.31
N TYR A 30 -8.23 -2.48 3.41
CA TYR A 30 -7.77 -3.22 4.58
C TYR A 30 -6.82 -4.34 4.20
N THR A 31 -5.79 -4.56 5.01
CA THR A 31 -4.93 -5.74 4.93
C THR A 31 -5.67 -7.01 5.36
N GLU A 32 -5.06 -8.17 5.09
CA GLU A 32 -5.58 -9.47 5.57
C GLU A 32 -5.73 -9.56 7.09
N ASP A 33 -4.87 -8.89 7.86
CA ASP A 33 -4.95 -8.81 9.33
C ASP A 33 -5.88 -7.66 9.81
N GLY A 34 -6.54 -6.98 8.89
CA GLY A 34 -7.63 -6.05 9.16
C GLY A 34 -7.23 -4.60 9.45
N LYS A 35 -5.96 -4.23 9.29
CA LYS A 35 -5.45 -2.85 9.42
C LYS A 35 -5.95 -1.98 8.27
N ASN A 36 -6.23 -0.72 8.54
CA ASN A 36 -6.71 0.22 7.53
C ASN A 36 -5.53 0.89 6.81
N TRP A 37 -5.49 0.78 5.48
CA TRP A 37 -4.42 1.35 4.64
C TRP A 37 -4.14 2.83 4.94
N TYR A 38 -5.19 3.66 4.99
CA TYR A 38 -5.06 5.11 5.15
C TYR A 38 -4.52 5.49 6.54
N GLU A 39 -4.87 4.73 7.57
CA GLU A 39 -4.37 4.95 8.93
C GLU A 39 -2.91 4.51 9.10
N GLU A 40 -2.48 3.49 8.36
CA GLU A 40 -1.12 2.94 8.41
C GLU A 40 -0.10 3.78 7.62
N GLN A 41 -0.52 4.69 6.72
CA GLN A 41 0.39 5.53 5.93
C GLN A 41 1.39 6.31 6.80
N LYS A 42 0.96 6.80 7.96
CA LYS A 42 1.79 7.54 8.90
C LYS A 42 2.97 6.74 9.50
N ASN A 43 2.91 5.40 9.40
CA ASN A 43 3.93 4.51 9.96
C ASN A 43 5.08 4.25 8.97
N PHE A 44 4.96 4.68 7.71
CA PHE A 44 6.03 4.60 6.71
C PHE A 44 7.04 5.73 6.91
N GLN A 45 8.33 5.43 6.72
CA GLN A 45 9.41 6.40 6.78
C GLN A 45 9.48 7.24 5.50
N PRO A 46 9.79 8.53 5.55
CA PRO A 46 9.82 9.38 4.35
C PRO A 46 10.98 9.06 3.38
N ASP A 47 12.08 8.47 3.86
CA ASP A 47 13.32 8.22 3.13
C ASP A 47 13.49 6.77 2.62
N THR A 48 12.40 5.99 2.61
CA THR A 48 12.34 4.61 2.12
C THR A 48 11.58 4.50 0.80
N LEU A 49 11.82 3.41 0.06
CA LEU A 49 11.01 3.02 -1.10
C LEU A 49 9.82 2.18 -0.63
N LYS A 50 8.65 2.38 -1.23
CA LYS A 50 7.43 1.60 -1.01
C LYS A 50 7.16 0.86 -2.30
N MET A 51 7.36 -0.45 -2.26
CA MET A 51 7.14 -1.32 -3.40
C MET A 51 5.76 -1.97 -3.25
N VAL A 52 4.97 -1.88 -4.31
CA VAL A 52 3.68 -2.56 -4.42
C VAL A 52 3.87 -3.77 -5.31
N TYR A 53 3.45 -4.94 -4.85
CA TYR A 53 3.55 -6.17 -5.61
C TYR A 53 2.21 -6.91 -5.66
N ASP A 54 1.95 -7.55 -6.80
CA ASP A 54 0.71 -8.29 -7.05
C ASP A 54 0.73 -9.70 -6.43
N HIS A 55 -0.30 -10.50 -6.70
CA HIS A 55 -0.40 -11.87 -6.16
C HIS A 55 0.60 -12.87 -6.77
N ASN A 56 1.35 -12.48 -7.82
CA ASN A 56 2.46 -13.26 -8.39
C ASN A 56 3.81 -12.74 -7.92
N ASP A 57 3.81 -11.92 -6.85
CA ASP A 57 4.97 -11.26 -6.29
C ASP A 57 5.65 -10.26 -7.25
N VAL A 58 5.01 -9.90 -8.37
CA VAL A 58 5.57 -8.97 -9.36
C VAL A 58 5.40 -7.54 -8.88
N ILE A 59 6.48 -6.75 -8.90
CA ILE A 59 6.46 -5.33 -8.54
C ILE A 59 5.75 -4.52 -9.64
N ILE A 60 4.68 -3.84 -9.25
CA ILE A 60 3.80 -3.06 -10.16
C ILE A 60 3.80 -1.56 -9.87
N CYS A 61 4.31 -1.13 -8.71
CA CYS A 61 4.46 0.27 -8.37
C CYS A 61 5.63 0.46 -7.39
N ILE A 62 6.37 1.55 -7.53
CA ILE A 62 7.47 1.93 -6.65
C ILE A 62 7.34 3.42 -6.39
N GLU A 63 7.11 3.81 -5.15
CA GLU A 63 6.97 5.22 -4.76
C GLU A 63 7.77 5.53 -3.50
N LYS A 64 8.15 6.81 -3.34
CA LYS A 64 8.63 7.33 -2.05
C LYS A 64 7.50 7.89 -1.22
N ASP A 65 6.52 8.51 -1.86
CA ASP A 65 5.33 9.03 -1.19
C ASP A 65 4.26 7.93 -1.09
N VAL A 66 4.03 7.45 0.13
CA VAL A 66 3.02 6.40 0.38
C VAL A 66 1.60 6.87 0.06
N SER A 67 1.34 8.18 0.14
CA SER A 67 0.01 8.73 -0.14
C SER A 67 -0.38 8.69 -1.62
N ALA A 68 0.62 8.53 -2.51
CA ALA A 68 0.42 8.37 -3.95
C ALA A 68 0.01 6.94 -4.34
N ILE A 69 0.00 5.98 -3.40
CA ILE A 69 -0.26 4.57 -3.67
C ILE A 69 -1.73 4.21 -3.42
N ASN A 70 -2.36 3.56 -4.41
CA ASN A 70 -3.62 2.83 -4.26
C ASN A 70 -3.36 1.32 -4.41
N PRO A 71 -3.24 0.56 -3.30
CA PRO A 71 -2.81 -0.83 -3.33
C PRO A 71 -3.98 -1.84 -3.34
N GLU A 72 -5.15 -1.46 -3.84
CA GLU A 72 -6.29 -2.38 -3.95
C GLU A 72 -5.93 -3.64 -4.76
N GLY A 73 -6.04 -4.81 -4.14
CA GLY A 73 -5.70 -6.10 -4.75
C GLY A 73 -4.22 -6.49 -4.68
N ALA A 74 -3.40 -5.73 -3.96
CA ALA A 74 -1.95 -5.91 -3.90
C ALA A 74 -1.41 -5.88 -2.46
N SER A 75 -0.09 -6.05 -2.33
CA SER A 75 0.65 -5.89 -1.07
C SER A 75 1.62 -4.73 -1.18
N VAL A 76 1.93 -4.07 -0.07
CA VAL A 76 2.90 -2.96 0.01
C VAL A 76 3.98 -3.31 1.01
N VAL A 77 5.23 -3.17 0.60
CA VAL A 77 6.40 -3.34 1.47
C VAL A 77 7.31 -2.13 1.43
N GLU A 78 7.82 -1.77 2.59
CA GLU A 78 8.80 -0.72 2.76
C GLU A 78 10.22 -1.31 2.75
N VAL A 79 11.08 -0.76 1.89
CA VAL A 79 12.48 -1.17 1.77
C VAL A 79 13.43 0.03 1.82
N PRO A 80 14.69 -0.15 2.27
CA PRO A 80 15.68 0.93 2.28
C PRO A 80 15.93 1.50 0.88
N ASP A 81 16.12 2.82 0.78
CA ASP A 81 16.44 3.50 -0.48
C ASP A 81 17.94 3.41 -0.81
N ILE A 82 18.40 2.20 -1.17
CA ILE A 82 19.80 1.88 -1.48
C ILE A 82 20.01 1.59 -2.97
N THR A 83 21.26 1.67 -3.44
CA THR A 83 21.64 1.46 -4.85
C THR A 83 21.13 0.14 -5.43
N ALA A 84 21.06 -0.93 -4.63
CA ALA A 84 20.53 -2.22 -5.09
C ALA A 84 19.02 -2.14 -5.38
N ASN A 85 18.23 -1.60 -4.45
CA ASN A 85 16.77 -1.52 -4.58
C ASN A 85 16.34 -0.52 -5.66
N ARG A 86 17.13 0.54 -5.90
CA ARG A 86 16.90 1.51 -6.99
C ARG A 86 17.05 0.92 -8.39
N ARG A 87 17.52 -0.31 -8.53
CA ARG A 87 17.57 -1.02 -9.83
C ARG A 87 16.21 -1.59 -10.23
N ALA A 88 15.33 -1.83 -9.25
CA ALA A 88 13.99 -2.32 -9.51
C ALA A 88 13.18 -1.27 -10.26
N ASP A 89 12.36 -1.73 -11.19
CA ASP A 89 11.42 -0.93 -11.95
C ASP A 89 10.08 -1.68 -12.07
N ILE A 90 9.11 -1.04 -12.74
CA ILE A 90 7.76 -1.57 -12.93
C ILE A 90 7.60 -2.32 -14.27
N SER A 91 8.69 -2.83 -14.85
CA SER A 91 8.66 -3.55 -16.14
C SER A 91 8.04 -4.95 -16.07
N GLY A 92 7.71 -5.44 -14.87
CA GLY A 92 7.25 -6.81 -14.63
C GLY A 92 8.39 -7.85 -14.53
N LYS A 93 9.65 -7.41 -14.51
CA LYS A 93 10.83 -8.30 -14.39
C LYS A 93 11.38 -8.41 -12.96
N TRP A 94 10.81 -7.66 -12.03
CA TRP A 94 11.23 -7.60 -10.64
C TRP A 94 10.13 -8.17 -9.74
N MET A 95 10.55 -8.96 -8.76
CA MET A 95 9.66 -9.60 -7.79
C MET A 95 10.10 -9.26 -6.36
N PHE A 96 9.18 -9.37 -5.39
CA PHE A 96 9.45 -9.18 -3.96
C PHE A 96 9.20 -10.44 -3.14
#